data_AF-A0A328DIF3-F1
#
_entry.id   AF-A0A328DIF3-F1
#
_cell.length_a   1.000
_cell.length_b   1.000
_cell.length_c   1.000
_cell.angle_alpha   90.00
_cell.angle_beta   90.00
_cell.angle_gamma   90.00
#
_symmetry.space_group_name_H-M   'P 1'
#
loop_
_entity.id
_entity.type
_entity.pdbx_description
1 polymer ?
#
loop_
_entity_poly.entity_id
_entity_poly.type
_entity_poly.pdbx_seq_one_letter_code
_entity_poly.pdbx_strand_id
1 'polypeptide(L)'
;MNPSGEIPMIPDSVHRMWPELDGLGFGVKSSHLGGYVQISQPRNARESSEKTASRSAMKSAAPNPRDLEESSRRKIPVITDSSRQMFAELEGIEIRMRSSSHDWADERMSELPHVDIQRYHELDVCQRMKVLCAGIESLYRQVTTQSVGYLLMAAWGLVSSQNKQVYVFPKVAMSGPCVDVTELEQRALVTLEGTGLPFARLWSPQQRNAFERTAAYMCAATLRLITKDEGSLHRAWKSIMRNYSNFYHEEPAFELTPNLDCLEAIRNFLQARRHLKGTIACFLLGFLQLEGQDRRLCSTLFERDMAYTGMHAYTLLMSVTEMLQAPLSEVIKVVTHPSLVDALRTIVHIVLKYELPQTDADRERAMGARTWKYARIFDSAQFAAIQTKNCEMLVAVLATIAQKLGGGGDATKIHGISGYLTTRRDVYEKRADVFISYFKSGTW
;
A
#
# COMPACT_ATOMS: atom_id res chain seq x y z
N MET A 1 1.90 -38.12 38.24
CA MET A 1 1.41 -37.58 36.96
C MET A 1 2.51 -36.68 36.41
N ASN A 2 3.16 -37.12 35.34
CA ASN A 2 4.38 -36.50 34.80
C ASN A 2 4.04 -35.19 34.07
N PRO A 3 4.73 -34.08 34.36
CA PRO A 3 4.62 -32.83 33.62
C PRO A 3 5.80 -32.75 32.64
N SER A 4 5.59 -33.17 31.40
CA SER A 4 6.52 -32.91 30.30
C SER A 4 5.71 -32.71 29.04
N GLY A 5 5.35 -31.46 28.77
CA GLY A 5 4.83 -31.04 27.48
C GLY A 5 5.97 -31.16 26.46
N GLU A 6 6.03 -32.31 25.80
CA GLU A 6 6.88 -32.51 24.63
C GLU A 6 6.27 -31.71 23.46
N ILE A 7 7.10 -30.84 22.88
CA ILE A 7 6.82 -30.14 21.62
C ILE A 7 6.69 -31.22 20.53
N PRO A 8 5.63 -31.23 19.70
CA PRO A 8 5.54 -32.18 18.60
C PRO A 8 6.74 -31.97 17.66
N MET A 9 7.54 -33.02 17.47
CA MET A 9 8.68 -33.00 16.57
C MET A 9 8.23 -32.75 15.13
N ILE A 10 8.61 -31.60 14.59
CA ILE A 10 8.63 -31.37 13.15
C ILE A 10 9.59 -32.39 12.54
N PRO A 11 9.22 -33.14 11.47
CA PRO A 11 10.12 -34.12 10.87
C PRO A 11 11.48 -33.50 10.52
N ASP A 12 12.57 -34.21 10.82
CA ASP A 12 13.96 -33.79 10.54
C ASP A 12 14.19 -33.36 9.08
N SER A 13 13.36 -33.82 8.15
CA SER A 13 13.38 -33.43 6.74
C SER A 13 12.98 -31.97 6.50
N VAL A 14 12.11 -31.40 7.35
CA VAL A 14 11.64 -30.00 7.27
C VAL A 14 12.59 -29.05 7.99
N HIS A 15 13.15 -29.46 9.14
CA HIS A 15 14.20 -28.69 9.85
C HIS A 15 15.47 -28.50 9.00
N ARG A 16 15.70 -29.34 7.98
CA ARG A 16 16.86 -29.28 7.08
C ARG A 16 16.66 -28.47 5.81
N MET A 17 15.52 -27.79 5.60
CA MET A 17 15.38 -26.95 4.41
C MET A 17 16.19 -25.64 4.45
N TRP A 18 16.64 -25.22 5.64
CA TRP A 18 17.25 -23.91 5.85
C TRP A 18 18.61 -23.87 6.61
N PRO A 19 19.46 -24.91 6.69
CA PRO A 19 20.62 -24.96 7.60
C PRO A 19 21.71 -23.92 7.31
N GLU A 20 21.81 -23.39 6.07
CA GLU A 20 22.82 -22.37 5.77
C GLU A 20 22.35 -20.95 6.14
N LEU A 21 21.13 -20.77 6.66
CA LEU A 21 20.70 -19.50 7.28
C LEU A 21 21.36 -19.28 8.64
N ASP A 22 21.73 -20.34 9.35
CA ASP A 22 22.37 -20.26 10.66
C ASP A 22 23.78 -19.66 10.59
N GLY A 23 24.45 -19.79 9.44
CA GLY A 23 25.77 -19.19 9.17
C GLY A 23 25.72 -17.70 8.77
N LEU A 24 24.55 -17.06 8.76
CA LEU A 24 24.39 -15.70 8.22
C LEU A 24 24.61 -14.55 9.21
N GLY A 25 24.92 -14.83 10.48
CA GLY A 25 25.46 -13.86 11.45
C GLY A 25 24.93 -12.43 11.33
N PHE A 26 23.68 -12.18 11.76
CA PHE A 26 23.11 -10.83 11.71
C PHE A 26 23.20 -10.16 13.07
N GLY A 27 24.16 -9.23 13.20
CA GLY A 27 24.19 -8.28 14.30
C GLY A 27 23.01 -7.33 14.22
N VAL A 28 22.16 -7.34 15.24
CA VAL A 28 21.21 -6.27 15.53
C VAL A 28 22.03 -4.99 15.69
N LYS A 29 21.97 -4.06 14.73
CA LYS A 29 22.55 -2.72 14.92
C LYS A 29 21.68 -1.97 15.94
N SER A 30 22.04 -2.13 17.21
CA SER A 30 21.64 -1.23 18.30
C SER A 30 22.24 0.15 18.03
N SER A 31 21.40 1.14 17.74
CA SER A 31 21.83 2.52 17.58
C SER A 31 21.79 3.22 18.95
N HIS A 32 22.96 3.37 19.58
CA HIS A 32 23.22 4.36 20.62
C HIS A 32 24.48 5.18 20.30
N LEU A 33 24.25 6.49 20.21
CA LEU A 33 25.13 7.64 20.52
C LEU A 33 26.50 7.80 19.82
N GLY A 34 26.60 8.91 19.08
CA GLY A 34 27.67 9.90 19.25
C GLY A 34 28.93 9.73 18.41
N GLY A 35 29.19 10.68 17.50
CA GLY A 35 30.53 10.87 16.92
C GLY A 35 30.52 11.58 15.57
N TYR A 36 30.64 12.91 15.60
CA TYR A 36 31.00 13.72 14.44
C TYR A 36 32.42 13.36 13.97
N VAL A 37 32.58 13.01 12.68
CA VAL A 37 33.85 13.14 11.97
C VAL A 37 33.58 13.68 10.57
N GLN A 38 34.01 14.93 10.34
CA GLN A 38 34.16 15.55 9.03
C GLN A 38 35.27 14.81 8.27
N ILE A 39 34.99 14.37 7.04
CA ILE A 39 36.03 14.11 6.05
C ILE A 39 35.66 14.83 4.74
N SER A 40 36.61 15.63 4.30
CA SER A 40 36.66 16.51 3.14
C SER A 40 36.69 15.79 1.78
N GLN A 41 36.29 16.55 0.75
CA GLN A 41 36.13 16.21 -0.67
C GLN A 41 37.37 15.61 -1.37
N PRO A 42 37.22 15.12 -2.63
CA PRO A 42 37.58 16.03 -3.72
C PRO A 42 36.68 16.02 -4.96
N ARG A 43 36.82 17.12 -5.70
CA ARG A 43 36.28 17.53 -7.01
C ARG A 43 36.86 16.75 -8.21
N ASN A 44 36.15 16.91 -9.33
CA ASN A 44 36.51 16.66 -10.75
C ASN A 44 36.41 15.19 -11.19
N ALA A 45 35.96 14.84 -12.39
CA ALA A 45 36.00 15.55 -13.65
C ALA A 45 34.84 15.17 -14.59
N ARG A 46 34.54 16.09 -15.51
CA ARG A 46 33.80 15.88 -16.75
C ARG A 46 34.43 14.76 -17.57
N GLU A 47 33.61 13.89 -18.14
CA GLU A 47 33.92 13.30 -19.45
C GLU A 47 32.63 12.92 -20.18
N SER A 48 32.50 13.52 -21.36
CA SER A 48 31.50 13.29 -22.39
C SER A 48 31.83 12.02 -23.17
N SER A 49 30.85 11.16 -23.41
CA SER A 49 30.84 10.39 -24.67
C SER A 49 29.41 10.04 -25.09
N GLU A 50 29.05 10.54 -26.26
CA GLU A 50 27.95 10.05 -27.08
C GLU A 50 28.22 8.60 -27.50
N LYS A 51 27.19 7.75 -27.46
CA LYS A 51 27.08 6.58 -28.35
C LYS A 51 25.62 6.10 -28.44
N THR A 52 25.02 6.49 -29.56
CA THR A 52 24.12 5.75 -30.45
C THR A 52 23.31 4.59 -29.86
N ALA A 53 22.01 4.82 -29.68
CA ALA A 53 21.02 3.83 -29.26
C ALA A 53 20.40 3.11 -30.48
N SER A 54 20.58 1.80 -30.57
CA SER A 54 19.75 0.92 -31.41
C SER A 54 18.55 0.43 -30.58
N ARG A 55 17.37 0.99 -30.83
CA ARG A 55 16.11 0.62 -30.18
C ARG A 55 15.48 -0.61 -30.87
N SER A 56 15.47 -1.74 -30.17
CA SER A 56 14.52 -2.84 -30.41
C SER A 56 13.30 -2.64 -29.51
N ALA A 57 12.12 -2.48 -30.11
CA ALA A 57 10.87 -2.22 -29.42
C ALA A 57 10.22 -3.52 -28.96
N MET A 58 10.37 -3.87 -27.68
CA MET A 58 9.48 -4.83 -27.01
C MET A 58 8.22 -4.08 -26.54
N LYS A 59 7.09 -4.37 -27.20
CA LYS A 59 5.75 -3.98 -26.76
C LYS A 59 5.45 -4.68 -25.42
N SER A 60 5.47 -3.94 -24.31
CA SER A 60 4.87 -4.41 -23.06
C SER A 60 3.35 -4.23 -23.15
N ALA A 61 2.62 -5.33 -23.34
CA ALA A 61 1.16 -5.33 -23.26
C ALA A 61 0.73 -4.95 -21.83
N ALA A 62 -0.22 -4.03 -21.71
CA ALA A 62 -0.87 -3.74 -20.43
C ALA A 62 -1.71 -4.96 -20.00
N PRO A 63 -1.77 -5.28 -18.69
CA PRO A 63 -2.51 -6.44 -18.21
C PRO A 63 -4.02 -6.30 -18.48
N ASN A 64 -4.67 -7.44 -18.72
CA ASN A 64 -6.05 -7.55 -19.15
C ASN A 64 -7.00 -7.13 -18.01
N PRO A 65 -8.05 -6.33 -18.27
CA PRO A 65 -8.98 -5.89 -17.23
C PRO A 65 -9.68 -6.97 -16.41
N ARG A 66 -9.71 -8.23 -16.89
CA ARG A 66 -10.22 -9.38 -16.12
C ARG A 66 -9.27 -9.81 -15.00
N ASP A 67 -7.96 -9.64 -15.17
CA ASP A 67 -6.95 -9.94 -14.14
C ASP A 67 -7.03 -8.96 -12.95
N LEU A 68 -7.73 -7.82 -13.12
CA LEU A 68 -7.89 -6.78 -12.11
C LEU A 68 -9.02 -7.06 -11.12
N GLU A 69 -10.01 -7.88 -11.49
CA GLU A 69 -11.16 -8.20 -10.64
C GLU A 69 -10.80 -9.29 -9.60
N GLU A 70 -9.89 -10.20 -9.96
CA GLU A 70 -9.40 -11.29 -9.12
C GLU A 70 -8.44 -10.79 -8.02
N SER A 71 -7.67 -9.72 -8.27
CA SER A 71 -6.77 -9.13 -7.27
C SER A 71 -7.51 -8.49 -6.07
N SER A 72 -8.77 -8.07 -6.22
CA SER A 72 -9.59 -7.49 -5.13
C SER A 72 -10.44 -8.55 -4.42
N ARG A 73 -10.58 -9.74 -5.01
CA ARG A 73 -11.26 -10.91 -4.45
C ARG A 73 -10.27 -12.06 -4.42
N ARG A 74 -9.17 -11.91 -3.66
CA ARG A 74 -8.31 -13.06 -3.38
C ARG A 74 -9.18 -14.13 -2.74
N LYS A 75 -9.28 -15.30 -3.36
CA LYS A 75 -9.92 -16.46 -2.74
C LYS A 75 -9.04 -16.83 -1.57
N ILE A 76 -9.54 -16.67 -0.34
CA ILE A 76 -8.84 -17.15 0.84
C ILE A 76 -8.64 -18.66 0.64
N PRO A 77 -7.41 -19.18 0.71
CA PRO A 77 -7.16 -20.61 0.55
C PRO A 77 -8.01 -21.41 1.54
N VAL A 78 -8.55 -22.56 1.09
CA VAL A 78 -9.36 -23.43 1.95
C VAL A 78 -8.50 -23.92 3.12
N ILE A 79 -8.83 -23.49 4.34
CA ILE A 79 -8.15 -23.91 5.57
C ILE A 79 -8.90 -25.11 6.13
N THR A 80 -8.22 -26.26 6.18
CA THR A 80 -8.75 -27.52 6.73
C THR A 80 -8.77 -27.50 8.26
N ASP A 81 -9.57 -28.36 8.91
CA ASP A 81 -9.52 -28.51 10.37
C ASP A 81 -8.12 -28.91 10.88
N SER A 82 -7.33 -29.61 10.06
CA SER A 82 -5.92 -29.89 10.33
C SER A 82 -5.05 -28.63 10.34
N SER A 83 -5.32 -27.67 9.45
CA SER A 83 -4.66 -26.36 9.48
C SER A 83 -5.00 -25.61 10.76
N ARG A 84 -6.25 -25.72 11.25
CA ARG A 84 -6.70 -25.10 12.52
C ARG A 84 -5.98 -25.69 13.73
N GLN A 85 -5.80 -27.01 13.77
CA GLN A 85 -5.05 -27.69 14.83
C GLN A 85 -3.57 -27.30 14.80
N MET A 86 -2.96 -27.17 13.62
CA MET A 86 -1.58 -26.69 13.49
C MET A 86 -1.43 -25.22 13.90
N PHE A 87 -2.42 -24.36 13.61
CA PHE A 87 -2.44 -22.99 14.11
C PHE A 87 -2.61 -22.95 15.63
N ALA A 88 -3.44 -23.83 16.20
CA ALA A 88 -3.57 -24.00 17.64
C ALA A 88 -2.28 -24.55 18.29
N GLU A 89 -1.49 -25.36 17.58
CA GLU A 89 -0.15 -25.79 18.03
C GLU A 89 0.88 -24.65 17.95
N LEU A 90 0.80 -23.80 16.92
CA LEU A 90 1.58 -22.56 16.83
C LEU A 90 1.15 -21.50 17.86
N GLU A 91 -0.12 -21.50 18.29
CA GLU A 91 -0.64 -20.70 19.42
C GLU A 91 -0.30 -21.32 20.79
N GLY A 92 -0.24 -22.66 20.87
CA GLY A 92 0.14 -23.44 22.06
C GLY A 92 1.62 -23.31 22.42
N ILE A 93 2.43 -22.81 21.49
CA ILE A 93 3.65 -22.08 21.82
C ILE A 93 3.20 -20.77 22.47
N GLU A 94 2.96 -20.80 23.77
CA GLU A 94 2.42 -19.72 24.59
C GLU A 94 3.26 -18.43 24.43
N ILE A 95 2.90 -17.55 23.50
CA ILE A 95 3.56 -16.26 23.37
C ILE A 95 2.86 -15.31 24.31
N ARG A 96 3.57 -14.92 25.37
CA ARG A 96 3.41 -13.61 26.01
C ARG A 96 3.66 -12.51 24.95
N MET A 97 2.74 -12.33 24.00
CA MET A 97 2.76 -11.18 23.11
C MET A 97 2.44 -9.99 24.01
N ARG A 98 3.46 -9.26 24.43
CA ARG A 98 3.28 -8.04 25.22
C ARG A 98 2.47 -7.04 24.38
N SER A 99 1.20 -6.94 24.73
CA SER A 99 0.31 -5.76 24.69
C SER A 99 0.14 -5.01 23.36
N SER A 100 -1.14 -4.92 22.93
CA SER A 100 -1.82 -3.87 22.14
C SER A 100 -1.32 -3.43 20.75
N SER A 101 -0.08 -3.72 20.36
CA SER A 101 0.51 -3.21 19.09
C SER A 101 0.15 -4.00 17.83
N HIS A 102 -0.57 -5.12 17.97
CA HIS A 102 -0.97 -5.99 16.85
C HIS A 102 -2.48 -5.93 16.60
N ASP A 103 -3.22 -5.25 17.47
CA ASP A 103 -4.66 -5.12 17.39
C ASP A 103 -5.05 -3.82 16.67
N TRP A 104 -5.80 -3.99 15.60
CA TRP A 104 -6.42 -2.94 14.81
C TRP A 104 -7.94 -3.06 14.85
N ALA A 105 -8.60 -1.89 14.86
CA ALA A 105 -10.05 -1.72 14.78
C ALA A 105 -10.35 -0.46 13.96
N ASP A 106 -11.49 -0.44 13.27
CA ASP A 106 -11.89 0.64 12.37
C ASP A 106 -12.16 1.95 13.14
N GLU A 107 -12.58 1.85 14.40
CA GLU A 107 -12.79 2.98 15.32
C GLU A 107 -11.52 3.81 15.52
N ARG A 108 -10.34 3.17 15.55
CA ARG A 108 -9.05 3.88 15.65
C ARG A 108 -8.85 4.85 14.48
N MET A 109 -9.47 4.59 13.33
CA MET A 109 -9.39 5.49 12.18
C MET A 109 -10.42 6.61 12.22
N SER A 110 -11.63 6.36 12.71
CA SER A 110 -12.65 7.40 12.83
C SER A 110 -12.30 8.45 13.89
N GLU A 111 -11.47 8.08 14.87
CA GLU A 111 -10.96 8.96 15.93
C GLU A 111 -9.78 9.86 15.50
N LEU A 112 -9.25 9.68 14.29
CA LEU A 112 -8.09 10.45 13.85
C LEU A 112 -8.44 11.94 13.62
N PRO A 113 -7.51 12.85 13.97
CA PRO A 113 -7.67 14.25 13.60
C PRO A 113 -7.68 14.38 12.08
N HIS A 114 -8.64 15.11 11.53
CA HIS A 114 -8.88 15.18 10.08
C HIS A 114 -9.34 16.58 9.65
N VAL A 115 -9.35 16.81 8.33
CA VAL A 115 -9.91 17.99 7.68
C VAL A 115 -11.36 17.71 7.30
N ASP A 116 -12.25 18.70 7.43
CA ASP A 116 -13.67 18.60 7.07
C ASP A 116 -13.90 18.53 5.55
N ILE A 117 -13.52 17.43 4.92
CA ILE A 117 -13.68 17.24 3.47
C ILE A 117 -15.13 16.96 3.06
N GLN A 118 -15.97 16.49 3.99
CA GLN A 118 -17.37 16.11 3.72
C GLN A 118 -18.23 17.33 3.40
N ARG A 119 -17.83 18.51 3.91
CA ARG A 119 -18.42 19.81 3.59
C ARG A 119 -18.40 20.14 2.09
N TYR A 120 -17.57 19.47 1.28
CA TYR A 120 -17.52 19.70 -0.17
C TYR A 120 -18.91 19.66 -0.84
N HIS A 121 -19.80 18.77 -0.39
CA HIS A 121 -21.16 18.63 -0.94
C HIS A 121 -22.09 19.79 -0.58
N GLU A 122 -21.76 20.54 0.46
CA GLU A 122 -22.52 21.69 0.98
C GLU A 122 -22.05 23.01 0.35
N LEU A 123 -20.88 23.00 -0.31
CA LEU A 123 -20.30 24.18 -0.92
C LEU A 123 -21.12 24.65 -2.13
N ASP A 124 -21.25 25.97 -2.26
CA ASP A 124 -21.78 26.58 -3.47
C ASP A 124 -20.83 26.40 -4.66
N VAL A 125 -21.32 26.71 -5.86
CA VAL A 125 -20.57 26.55 -7.12
C VAL A 125 -19.24 27.33 -7.10
N CYS A 126 -19.24 28.56 -6.56
CA CYS A 126 -18.05 29.40 -6.53
C CYS A 126 -17.02 28.87 -5.53
N GLN A 127 -17.47 28.36 -4.38
CA GLN A 127 -16.63 27.73 -3.37
C GLN A 127 -16.02 26.43 -3.90
N ARG A 128 -16.81 25.55 -4.53
CA ARG A 128 -16.27 24.34 -5.18
C ARG A 128 -15.23 24.66 -6.24
N MET A 129 -15.47 25.69 -7.05
CA MET A 129 -14.50 26.14 -8.04
C MET A 129 -13.17 26.56 -7.40
N LYS A 130 -13.20 27.32 -6.29
CA LYS A 130 -11.99 27.70 -5.54
C LYS A 130 -11.24 26.47 -5.02
N VAL A 131 -11.95 25.51 -4.42
CA VAL A 131 -11.37 24.27 -3.91
C VAL A 131 -10.68 23.49 -5.05
N LEU A 132 -11.37 23.30 -6.17
CA LEU A 132 -10.84 22.56 -7.32
C LEU A 132 -9.64 23.27 -7.95
N CYS A 133 -9.70 24.59 -8.14
CA CYS A 133 -8.60 25.36 -8.70
C CYS A 133 -7.36 25.30 -7.79
N ALA A 134 -7.52 25.51 -6.49
CA ALA A 134 -6.42 25.45 -5.53
C ALA A 134 -5.83 24.03 -5.43
N GLY A 135 -6.68 23.00 -5.43
CA GLY A 135 -6.24 21.61 -5.45
C GLY A 135 -5.43 21.27 -6.70
N ILE A 136 -5.90 21.68 -7.88
CA ILE A 136 -5.20 21.44 -9.15
C ILE A 136 -3.94 22.28 -9.28
N GLU A 137 -3.95 23.55 -8.86
CA GLU A 137 -2.75 24.42 -8.84
C GLU A 137 -1.63 23.85 -7.95
N SER A 138 -2.00 23.13 -6.88
CA SER A 138 -1.03 22.44 -6.04
C SER A 138 -0.29 21.32 -6.74
N LEU A 139 -0.81 20.78 -7.85
CA LEU A 139 -0.13 19.72 -8.59
C LEU A 139 1.04 20.23 -9.44
N TYR A 140 1.10 21.53 -9.76
CA TYR A 140 2.07 22.03 -10.75
C TYR A 140 2.68 23.40 -10.47
N ARG A 141 2.23 24.13 -9.44
CA ARG A 141 2.67 25.51 -9.23
C ARG A 141 2.98 25.88 -7.79
N GLN A 142 2.03 25.72 -6.88
CA GLN A 142 2.18 26.20 -5.51
C GLN A 142 1.62 25.22 -4.49
N VAL A 143 2.44 24.81 -3.53
CA VAL A 143 2.03 23.86 -2.49
C VAL A 143 2.12 24.50 -1.11
N THR A 144 0.98 24.58 -0.44
CA THR A 144 0.81 24.98 0.96
C THR A 144 0.09 23.87 1.73
N THR A 145 0.08 23.89 3.06
CA THR A 145 -0.73 22.93 3.85
C THR A 145 -2.22 23.05 3.47
N GLN A 146 -2.69 24.29 3.29
CA GLN A 146 -4.07 24.57 2.88
C GLN A 146 -4.38 24.03 1.47
N SER A 147 -3.50 24.19 0.50
CA SER A 147 -3.74 23.71 -0.87
C SER A 147 -3.81 22.18 -0.92
N VAL A 148 -3.04 21.48 -0.08
CA VAL A 148 -3.18 20.02 0.09
C VAL A 148 -4.51 19.65 0.74
N GLY A 149 -4.98 20.44 1.71
CA GLY A 149 -6.33 20.28 2.26
C GLY A 149 -7.43 20.47 1.19
N TYR A 150 -7.29 21.49 0.32
CA TYR A 150 -8.20 21.67 -0.82
C TYR A 150 -8.10 20.55 -1.85
N LEU A 151 -6.92 20.00 -2.09
CA LEU A 151 -6.73 18.82 -2.94
C LEU A 151 -7.47 17.60 -2.38
N LEU A 152 -7.39 17.36 -1.06
CA LEU A 152 -8.15 16.29 -0.41
C LEU A 152 -9.66 16.54 -0.51
N MET A 153 -10.11 17.77 -0.27
CA MET A 153 -11.52 18.13 -0.41
C MET A 153 -12.03 17.98 -1.86
N ALA A 154 -11.24 18.38 -2.85
CA ALA A 154 -11.52 18.18 -4.27
C ALA A 154 -11.59 16.68 -4.64
N ALA A 155 -10.70 15.85 -4.07
CA ALA A 155 -10.72 14.41 -4.26
C ALA A 155 -11.99 13.76 -3.68
N TRP A 156 -12.53 14.29 -2.58
CA TRP A 156 -13.81 13.84 -2.01
C TRP A 156 -14.99 14.13 -2.96
N GLY A 157 -14.86 15.16 -3.79
CA GLY A 157 -15.80 15.51 -4.86
C GLY A 157 -15.82 14.57 -6.07
N LEU A 158 -15.13 13.42 -6.03
CA LEU A 158 -15.14 12.42 -7.09
C LEU A 158 -16.58 11.96 -7.36
N VAL A 159 -16.95 11.86 -8.64
CA VAL A 159 -18.29 11.41 -9.06
C VAL A 159 -18.27 10.01 -9.65
N SER A 160 -19.40 9.32 -9.55
CA SER A 160 -19.56 7.96 -10.04
C SER A 160 -19.33 7.86 -11.54
N SER A 161 -18.65 6.80 -11.95
CA SER A 161 -18.47 6.47 -13.37
C SER A 161 -19.77 6.00 -14.03
N GLN A 162 -20.68 5.43 -13.24
CA GLN A 162 -21.98 4.92 -13.70
C GLN A 162 -23.03 6.04 -13.73
N ASN A 163 -23.00 6.93 -12.74
CA ASN A 163 -23.85 8.11 -12.70
C ASN A 163 -23.05 9.37 -12.37
N LYS A 164 -22.68 10.11 -13.43
CA LYS A 164 -21.84 11.32 -13.35
C LYS A 164 -22.46 12.47 -12.54
N GLN A 165 -23.71 12.34 -12.07
CA GLN A 165 -24.39 13.31 -11.21
C GLN A 165 -24.33 12.95 -9.71
N VAL A 166 -23.78 11.79 -9.37
CA VAL A 166 -23.72 11.28 -7.99
C VAL A 166 -22.28 11.23 -7.53
N TYR A 167 -22.01 11.69 -6.31
CA TYR A 167 -20.70 11.59 -5.69
C TYR A 167 -20.39 10.15 -5.29
N VAL A 168 -19.12 9.74 -5.41
CA VAL A 168 -18.67 8.38 -5.07
C VAL A 168 -18.77 8.11 -3.58
N PHE A 169 -18.29 9.05 -2.76
CA PHE A 169 -18.12 8.79 -1.33
C PHE A 169 -19.40 9.09 -0.56
N PRO A 170 -19.89 8.14 0.27
CA PRO A 170 -20.97 8.41 1.20
C PRO A 170 -20.48 9.26 2.37
N LYS A 171 -21.42 9.81 3.15
CA LYS A 171 -21.09 10.46 4.42
C LYS A 171 -20.48 9.43 5.37
N VAL A 172 -19.35 9.76 6.00
CA VAL A 172 -18.63 8.88 6.94
C VAL A 172 -18.69 9.51 8.33
N ALA A 173 -19.06 8.71 9.33
CA ALA A 173 -19.01 9.16 10.71
C ALA A 173 -17.54 9.21 11.19
N MET A 174 -17.06 10.40 11.50
CA MET A 174 -15.76 10.64 12.13
C MET A 174 -16.01 11.19 13.54
N SER A 175 -15.31 10.67 14.54
CA SER A 175 -15.39 11.10 15.95
C SER A 175 -14.17 11.93 16.36
N GLY A 176 -13.09 11.91 15.57
CA GLY A 176 -11.86 12.64 15.84
C GLY A 176 -11.98 14.15 15.67
N PRO A 177 -10.98 14.92 16.15
CA PRO A 177 -10.93 16.37 15.99
C PRO A 177 -10.97 16.78 14.50
N CYS A 178 -11.89 17.68 14.16
CA CYS A 178 -12.10 18.16 12.80
C CYS A 178 -11.59 19.61 12.66
N VAL A 179 -10.93 19.93 11.55
CA VAL A 179 -10.46 21.28 11.23
C VAL A 179 -11.00 21.71 9.86
N ASP A 180 -11.42 22.97 9.74
CA ASP A 180 -11.78 23.53 8.44
C ASP A 180 -10.53 23.77 7.59
N VAL A 181 -10.63 23.51 6.29
CA VAL A 181 -9.50 23.69 5.36
C VAL A 181 -8.97 25.13 5.36
N THR A 182 -9.82 26.12 5.61
CA THR A 182 -9.45 27.54 5.64
C THR A 182 -8.53 27.90 6.81
N GLU A 183 -8.52 27.09 7.87
CA GLU A 183 -7.67 27.28 9.06
C GLU A 183 -6.25 26.72 8.88
N LEU A 184 -6.00 25.97 7.80
CA LEU A 184 -4.68 25.40 7.53
C LEU A 184 -3.65 26.46 7.09
N GLU A 185 -2.39 26.22 7.42
CA GLU A 185 -1.27 27.12 7.09
C GLU A 185 -1.16 27.39 5.58
N GLN A 186 -1.09 28.69 5.22
CA GLN A 186 -0.94 29.16 3.83
C GLN A 186 0.52 29.36 3.40
N ARG A 187 1.48 29.09 4.30
CA ARG A 187 2.90 29.24 3.97
C ARG A 187 3.29 28.25 2.86
N ALA A 188 3.74 28.78 1.73
CA ALA A 188 4.17 27.96 0.60
C ALA A 188 5.51 27.27 0.90
N LEU A 189 5.55 25.96 0.64
CA LEU A 189 6.78 25.18 0.63
C LEU A 189 7.43 25.20 -0.75
N VAL A 190 6.60 25.19 -1.80
CA VAL A 190 7.01 25.28 -3.20
C VAL A 190 6.20 26.38 -3.86
N THR A 191 6.86 27.20 -4.66
CA THR A 191 6.24 28.20 -5.55
C THR A 191 7.07 28.26 -6.82
N LEU A 192 6.46 27.91 -7.94
CA LEU A 192 7.11 27.88 -9.25
C LEU A 192 6.64 29.06 -10.11
N GLU A 193 7.56 29.60 -10.91
CA GLU A 193 7.24 30.65 -11.87
C GLU A 193 6.46 30.09 -13.07
N GLY A 194 5.46 30.84 -13.55
CA GLY A 194 4.67 30.47 -14.71
C GLY A 194 3.27 31.07 -14.74
N THR A 195 2.69 31.15 -15.93
CA THR A 195 1.27 31.46 -16.12
C THR A 195 0.46 30.23 -15.72
N GLY A 196 -0.36 30.33 -14.68
CA GLY A 196 -1.27 29.26 -14.27
C GLY A 196 -2.25 28.87 -15.38
N LEU A 197 -2.91 27.72 -15.22
CA LEU A 197 -3.99 27.32 -16.12
C LEU A 197 -5.07 28.41 -16.13
N PRO A 198 -5.65 28.74 -17.30
CA PRO A 198 -6.70 29.75 -17.41
C PRO A 198 -8.03 29.16 -16.92
N PHE A 199 -8.13 28.85 -15.62
CA PHE A 199 -9.27 28.16 -15.01
C PHE A 199 -10.62 28.85 -15.31
N ALA A 200 -10.62 30.19 -15.37
CA ALA A 200 -11.81 30.95 -15.74
C ALA A 200 -12.35 30.61 -17.15
N ARG A 201 -11.48 30.20 -18.09
CA ARG A 201 -11.90 29.75 -19.43
C ARG A 201 -12.36 28.31 -19.44
N LEU A 202 -11.73 27.46 -18.63
CA LEU A 202 -12.07 26.04 -18.49
C LEU A 202 -13.38 25.82 -17.72
N TRP A 203 -13.77 26.79 -16.89
CA TRP A 203 -15.00 26.78 -16.09
C TRP A 203 -16.16 27.53 -16.77
N SER A 204 -16.47 27.18 -18.02
CA SER A 204 -17.71 27.64 -18.66
C SER A 204 -18.93 26.85 -18.13
N PRO A 205 -20.15 27.42 -18.13
CA PRO A 205 -21.36 26.67 -17.73
C PRO A 205 -21.53 25.34 -18.47
N GLN A 206 -21.08 25.27 -19.73
CA GLN A 206 -21.15 24.08 -20.57
C GLN A 206 -20.09 23.02 -20.20
N GLN A 207 -18.93 23.42 -19.69
CA GLN A 207 -17.82 22.52 -19.36
C GLN A 207 -17.63 22.26 -17.86
N ARG A 208 -18.36 22.99 -17.00
CA ARG A 208 -18.25 22.91 -15.54
C ARG A 208 -18.21 21.48 -15.02
N ASN A 209 -19.21 20.68 -15.36
CA ASN A 209 -19.30 19.31 -14.86
C ASN A 209 -18.11 18.46 -15.33
N ALA A 210 -17.64 18.64 -16.56
CA ALA A 210 -16.47 17.92 -17.08
C ALA A 210 -15.18 18.36 -16.38
N PHE A 211 -15.02 19.66 -16.11
CA PHE A 211 -13.91 20.19 -15.34
C PHE A 211 -13.91 19.64 -13.91
N GLU A 212 -15.05 19.71 -13.20
CA GLU A 212 -15.17 19.20 -11.82
C GLU A 212 -14.77 17.73 -11.75
N ARG A 213 -15.28 16.90 -12.67
CA ARG A 213 -14.91 15.48 -12.75
C ARG A 213 -13.43 15.26 -13.00
N THR A 214 -12.87 15.95 -13.99
CA THR A 214 -11.45 15.82 -14.36
C THR A 214 -10.56 16.21 -13.20
N ALA A 215 -10.86 17.34 -12.54
CA ALA A 215 -10.11 17.84 -11.41
C ALA A 215 -10.21 16.90 -10.20
N ALA A 216 -11.42 16.46 -9.82
CA ALA A 216 -11.61 15.53 -8.72
C ALA A 216 -10.89 14.19 -8.96
N TYR A 217 -10.91 13.68 -10.20
CA TYR A 217 -10.19 12.47 -10.58
C TYR A 217 -8.67 12.62 -10.44
N MET A 218 -8.10 13.73 -10.93
CA MET A 218 -6.68 14.04 -10.78
C MET A 218 -6.28 14.15 -9.29
N CYS A 219 -7.06 14.87 -8.50
CA CYS A 219 -6.84 15.00 -7.06
C CYS A 219 -6.92 13.64 -6.35
N ALA A 220 -7.93 12.82 -6.65
CA ALA A 220 -8.07 11.49 -6.07
C ALA A 220 -6.91 10.54 -6.44
N ALA A 221 -6.35 10.67 -7.64
CA ALA A 221 -5.18 9.90 -8.05
C ALA A 221 -3.93 10.20 -7.18
N THR A 222 -3.84 11.41 -6.63
CA THR A 222 -2.68 11.84 -5.81
C THR A 222 -2.71 11.31 -4.38
N LEU A 223 -3.85 10.78 -3.91
CA LEU A 223 -3.95 10.20 -2.57
C LEU A 223 -2.92 9.08 -2.35
N ARG A 224 -2.52 8.37 -3.42
CA ARG A 224 -1.48 7.34 -3.39
C ARG A 224 -0.11 7.83 -2.90
N LEU A 225 0.15 9.15 -2.92
CA LEU A 225 1.40 9.73 -2.41
C LEU A 225 1.58 9.53 -0.91
N ILE A 226 0.53 9.17 -0.17
CA ILE A 226 0.69 8.81 1.24
C ILE A 226 1.64 7.59 1.40
N THR A 227 1.71 6.71 0.40
CA THR A 227 2.52 5.47 0.43
C THR A 227 3.53 5.36 -0.69
N LYS A 228 3.29 5.99 -1.86
CA LYS A 228 4.19 5.97 -3.02
C LYS A 228 5.06 7.22 -3.08
N ASP A 229 6.21 7.10 -3.74
CA ASP A 229 7.05 8.25 -4.10
C ASP A 229 6.45 9.05 -5.27
N GLU A 230 6.80 10.32 -5.31
CA GLU A 230 6.44 11.28 -6.36
C GLU A 230 6.85 10.80 -7.76
N GLY A 231 8.03 10.17 -7.88
CA GLY A 231 8.51 9.62 -9.15
C GLY A 231 7.62 8.50 -9.68
N SER A 232 7.12 7.63 -8.79
CA SER A 232 6.19 6.55 -9.13
C SER A 232 4.86 7.10 -9.65
N LEU A 233 4.27 8.10 -8.99
CA LEU A 233 3.04 8.74 -9.48
C LEU A 233 3.28 9.44 -10.81
N HIS A 234 4.36 10.22 -10.94
CA HIS A 234 4.68 10.94 -12.16
C HIS A 234 4.84 10.00 -13.37
N ARG A 235 5.54 8.87 -13.21
CA ARG A 235 5.65 7.83 -14.27
C ARG A 235 4.30 7.22 -14.64
N ALA A 236 3.42 7.01 -13.66
CA ALA A 236 2.10 6.43 -13.87
C ALA A 236 1.08 7.42 -14.46
N TRP A 237 1.35 8.73 -14.38
CA TRP A 237 0.38 9.79 -14.64
C TRP A 237 -0.35 9.68 -15.98
N LYS A 238 0.40 9.47 -17.08
CA LYS A 238 -0.20 9.31 -18.41
C LYS A 238 -1.17 8.12 -18.48
N SER A 239 -0.83 7.01 -17.82
CA SER A 239 -1.72 5.85 -17.79
C SER A 239 -2.94 6.08 -16.90
N ILE A 240 -2.78 6.83 -15.81
CA ILE A 240 -3.90 7.23 -14.94
C ILE A 240 -4.88 8.10 -15.74
N MET A 241 -4.38 9.11 -16.44
CA MET A 241 -5.23 9.98 -17.27
C MET A 241 -5.89 9.23 -18.42
N ARG A 242 -5.20 8.27 -19.06
CA ARG A 242 -5.85 7.39 -20.05
C ARG A 242 -6.98 6.54 -19.44
N ASN A 243 -6.86 6.13 -18.18
CA ASN A 243 -7.91 5.38 -17.50
C ASN A 243 -9.14 6.24 -17.20
N TYR A 244 -9.01 7.58 -17.14
CA TYR A 244 -10.16 8.48 -17.03
C TYR A 244 -11.17 8.20 -18.15
N SER A 245 -10.71 8.20 -19.40
CA SER A 245 -11.57 7.97 -20.57
C SER A 245 -12.17 6.56 -20.57
N ASN A 246 -11.49 5.57 -19.98
CA ASN A 246 -12.04 4.22 -19.81
C ASN A 246 -13.18 4.15 -18.77
N PHE A 247 -13.11 4.92 -17.69
CA PHE A 247 -14.16 4.95 -16.66
C PHE A 247 -15.34 5.83 -17.06
N TYR A 248 -15.08 7.01 -17.61
CA TYR A 248 -16.14 7.99 -17.89
C TYR A 248 -16.61 7.99 -19.35
N HIS A 249 -15.97 7.23 -20.25
CA HIS A 249 -16.29 7.20 -21.68
C HIS A 249 -16.29 8.58 -22.34
N GLU A 250 -15.39 9.45 -21.90
CA GLU A 250 -15.20 10.81 -22.40
C GLU A 250 -13.75 11.25 -22.18
N GLU A 251 -13.26 12.21 -22.95
CA GLU A 251 -11.93 12.79 -22.73
C GLU A 251 -11.92 13.73 -21.51
N PRO A 252 -10.79 13.85 -20.80
CA PRO A 252 -10.65 14.81 -19.72
C PRO A 252 -10.82 16.25 -20.24
N ALA A 253 -11.44 17.11 -19.44
CA ALA A 253 -11.74 18.49 -19.81
C ALA A 253 -10.47 19.34 -20.03
N PHE A 254 -9.37 18.93 -19.42
CA PHE A 254 -8.06 19.54 -19.58
C PHE A 254 -6.97 18.50 -19.32
N GLU A 255 -5.81 18.71 -19.93
CA GLU A 255 -4.61 17.94 -19.64
C GLU A 255 -3.68 18.73 -18.73
N LEU A 256 -3.10 18.04 -17.76
CA LEU A 256 -2.09 18.58 -16.87
C LEU A 256 -1.04 17.51 -16.65
N THR A 257 0.23 17.91 -16.63
CA THR A 257 1.32 17.07 -16.11
C THR A 257 1.78 17.66 -14.79
N PRO A 258 1.63 16.93 -13.66
CA PRO A 258 2.09 17.42 -12.37
C PRO A 258 3.60 17.66 -12.35
N ASN A 259 4.02 18.67 -11.59
CA ASN A 259 5.41 18.95 -11.35
C ASN A 259 5.95 18.05 -10.23
N LEU A 260 7.16 17.50 -10.40
CA LEU A 260 7.78 16.58 -9.43
C LEU A 260 7.99 17.22 -8.05
N ASP A 261 8.48 18.45 -7.98
CA ASP A 261 8.72 19.17 -6.72
C ASP A 261 7.39 19.42 -5.98
N CYS A 262 6.33 19.72 -6.73
CA CYS A 262 4.98 19.84 -6.17
C CYS A 262 4.48 18.51 -5.60
N LEU A 263 4.65 17.39 -6.32
CA LEU A 263 4.27 16.08 -5.83
C LEU A 263 5.07 15.67 -4.58
N GLU A 264 6.37 15.96 -4.53
CA GLU A 264 7.22 15.72 -3.36
C GLU A 264 6.71 16.52 -2.15
N ALA A 265 6.41 17.82 -2.35
CA ALA A 265 5.86 18.67 -1.30
C ALA A 265 4.51 18.17 -0.78
N ILE A 266 3.59 17.77 -1.68
CA ILE A 266 2.30 17.17 -1.30
C ILE A 266 2.52 15.91 -0.46
N ARG A 267 3.38 15.00 -0.91
CA ARG A 267 3.73 13.78 -0.18
C ARG A 267 4.25 14.09 1.22
N ASN A 268 5.17 15.04 1.34
CA ASN A 268 5.74 15.45 2.63
C ASN A 268 4.66 15.99 3.57
N PHE A 269 3.73 16.81 3.09
CA PHE A 269 2.59 17.29 3.88
C PHE A 269 1.65 16.16 4.31
N LEU A 270 1.28 15.25 3.39
CA LEU A 270 0.42 14.10 3.69
C LEU A 270 1.01 13.17 4.76
N GLN A 271 2.33 12.97 4.75
CA GLN A 271 3.01 12.08 5.69
C GLN A 271 3.30 12.74 7.05
N ALA A 272 3.62 14.04 7.06
CA ALA A 272 4.06 14.75 8.27
C ALA A 272 2.92 15.39 9.07
N ARG A 273 1.84 15.86 8.41
CA ARG A 273 0.77 16.61 9.08
C ARG A 273 -0.36 15.66 9.48
N ARG A 274 -0.59 15.53 10.80
CA ARG A 274 -1.58 14.61 11.39
C ARG A 274 -2.98 14.77 10.81
N HIS A 275 -3.48 16.00 10.65
CA HIS A 275 -4.80 16.24 10.08
C HIS A 275 -4.91 15.76 8.63
N LEU A 276 -3.94 16.11 7.77
CA LEU A 276 -3.94 15.69 6.37
C LEU A 276 -3.84 14.16 6.23
N LYS A 277 -2.99 13.55 7.06
CA LYS A 277 -2.86 12.09 7.14
C LYS A 277 -4.15 11.45 7.60
N GLY A 278 -4.77 11.94 8.67
CA GLY A 278 -6.02 11.41 9.22
C GLY A 278 -7.20 11.58 8.27
N THR A 279 -7.23 12.62 7.44
CA THR A 279 -8.22 12.76 6.36
C THR A 279 -8.22 11.59 5.37
N ILE A 280 -7.09 10.90 5.17
CA ILE A 280 -7.05 9.68 4.34
C ILE A 280 -7.95 8.58 4.93
N ALA A 281 -8.15 8.54 6.25
CA ALA A 281 -9.05 7.58 6.90
C ALA A 281 -10.49 7.74 6.40
N CYS A 282 -10.96 8.97 6.16
CA CYS A 282 -12.29 9.23 5.60
C CYS A 282 -12.47 8.51 4.26
N PHE A 283 -11.46 8.57 3.37
CA PHE A 283 -11.50 7.89 2.07
C PHE A 283 -11.51 6.38 2.20
N LEU A 284 -10.74 5.83 3.14
CA LEU A 284 -10.64 4.38 3.35
C LEU A 284 -11.92 3.81 3.98
N LEU A 285 -12.51 4.53 4.94
CA LEU A 285 -13.80 4.17 5.55
C LEU A 285 -14.94 4.31 4.52
N GLY A 286 -14.93 5.36 3.71
CA GLY A 286 -15.87 5.52 2.59
C GLY A 286 -15.72 4.39 1.57
N PHE A 287 -14.48 4.02 1.23
CA PHE A 287 -14.18 2.93 0.29
C PHE A 287 -14.75 1.57 0.74
N LEU A 288 -14.81 1.29 2.05
CA LEU A 288 -15.41 0.05 2.55
C LEU A 288 -16.89 -0.10 2.20
N GLN A 289 -17.59 1.02 1.96
CA GLN A 289 -19.01 1.05 1.62
C GLN A 289 -19.25 1.01 0.09
N LEU A 290 -18.19 1.10 -0.71
CA LEU A 290 -18.31 1.13 -2.16
C LEU A 290 -18.41 -0.28 -2.75
N GLU A 291 -19.24 -0.37 -3.79
CA GLU A 291 -19.44 -1.58 -4.60
C GLU A 291 -19.26 -1.27 -6.10
N GLY A 292 -19.27 -2.32 -6.93
CA GLY A 292 -19.30 -2.20 -8.38
C GLY A 292 -18.17 -1.36 -8.99
N GLN A 293 -18.53 -0.50 -9.96
CA GLN A 293 -17.55 0.30 -10.72
C GLN A 293 -16.91 1.40 -9.88
N ASP A 294 -17.61 1.96 -8.90
CA ASP A 294 -17.05 3.03 -8.07
C ASP A 294 -15.98 2.50 -7.12
N ARG A 295 -16.16 1.29 -6.59
CA ARG A 295 -15.09 0.57 -5.88
C ARG A 295 -13.88 0.35 -6.79
N ARG A 296 -14.10 -0.11 -8.03
CA ARG A 296 -13.02 -0.35 -9.01
C ARG A 296 -12.27 0.93 -9.38
N LEU A 297 -12.99 2.04 -9.53
CA LEU A 297 -12.45 3.37 -9.76
C LEU A 297 -11.52 3.78 -8.62
N CYS A 298 -11.99 3.76 -7.38
CA CYS A 298 -11.18 4.12 -6.21
C CYS A 298 -9.98 3.18 -5.99
N SER A 299 -10.15 1.88 -6.22
CA SER A 299 -9.04 0.92 -6.14
C SER A 299 -7.96 1.19 -7.18
N THR A 300 -8.35 1.58 -8.39
CA THR A 300 -7.40 1.99 -9.45
C THR A 300 -6.70 3.32 -9.13
N LEU A 301 -7.43 4.25 -8.50
CA LEU A 301 -6.93 5.60 -8.21
C LEU A 301 -5.99 5.66 -7.01
N PHE A 302 -6.25 4.92 -5.94
CA PHE A 302 -5.43 5.02 -4.74
C PHE A 302 -5.41 3.77 -3.85
N GLU A 303 -6.53 3.06 -3.68
CA GLU A 303 -6.62 2.07 -2.59
C GLU A 303 -5.65 0.90 -2.75
N ARG A 304 -5.43 0.42 -3.98
CA ARG A 304 -4.47 -0.67 -4.24
C ARG A 304 -3.04 -0.30 -3.83
N ASP A 305 -2.67 0.97 -3.95
CA ASP A 305 -1.35 1.48 -3.58
C ASP A 305 -1.21 1.71 -2.06
N MET A 306 -2.32 1.80 -1.34
CA MET A 306 -2.39 1.99 0.12
C MET A 306 -2.50 0.67 0.89
N ALA A 307 -3.25 -0.30 0.34
CA ALA A 307 -3.45 -1.61 0.95
C ALA A 307 -2.12 -2.32 1.21
N TYR A 308 -2.00 -2.92 2.39
CA TYR A 308 -0.84 -3.72 2.81
C TYR A 308 0.50 -2.97 2.77
N THR A 309 0.48 -1.65 2.95
CA THR A 309 1.69 -0.82 2.94
C THR A 309 2.75 -1.36 3.88
N GLY A 310 3.91 -1.71 3.31
CA GLY A 310 5.05 -2.25 4.04
C GLY A 310 4.93 -3.72 4.44
N MET A 311 3.81 -4.39 4.15
CA MET A 311 3.53 -5.79 4.53
C MET A 311 3.73 -6.75 3.36
N HIS A 312 4.84 -6.62 2.63
CA HIS A 312 5.13 -7.45 1.45
C HIS A 312 5.21 -8.94 1.81
N ALA A 313 5.76 -9.30 2.97
CA ALA A 313 5.83 -10.70 3.41
C ALA A 313 4.45 -11.36 3.47
N TYR A 314 3.46 -10.65 4.04
CA TYR A 314 2.08 -11.13 4.11
C TYR A 314 1.48 -11.31 2.70
N THR A 315 1.55 -10.28 1.85
CA THR A 315 0.93 -10.35 0.50
C THR A 315 1.58 -11.37 -0.43
N LEU A 316 2.89 -11.56 -0.33
CA LEU A 316 3.65 -12.57 -1.07
C LEU A 316 3.32 -13.97 -0.56
N LEU A 317 3.25 -14.19 0.76
CA LEU A 317 2.91 -15.50 1.31
C LEU A 317 1.53 -15.94 0.83
N MET A 318 0.52 -15.08 0.95
CA MET A 318 -0.83 -15.39 0.47
C MET A 318 -0.84 -15.74 -1.03
N SER A 319 -0.08 -14.98 -1.83
CA SER A 319 0.02 -15.23 -3.28
C SER A 319 0.71 -16.56 -3.60
N VAL A 320 1.79 -16.89 -2.89
CA VAL A 320 2.50 -18.17 -3.04
C VAL A 320 1.58 -19.34 -2.65
N THR A 321 0.85 -19.22 -1.54
CA THR A 321 -0.13 -20.21 -1.10
C THR A 321 -1.21 -20.44 -2.16
N GLU A 322 -1.77 -19.37 -2.73
CA GLU A 322 -2.78 -19.43 -3.79
C GLU A 322 -2.24 -20.10 -5.06
N MET A 323 -1.04 -19.73 -5.51
CA MET A 323 -0.41 -20.30 -6.71
C MET A 323 -0.07 -21.78 -6.56
N LEU A 324 0.34 -22.20 -5.37
CA LEU A 324 0.62 -23.60 -5.07
C LEU A 324 -0.64 -24.43 -4.82
N GLN A 325 -1.80 -23.78 -4.63
CA GLN A 325 -3.03 -24.43 -4.18
C GLN A 325 -2.83 -25.27 -2.91
N ALA A 326 -1.93 -24.82 -2.03
CA ALA A 326 -1.57 -25.51 -0.80
C ALA A 326 -2.24 -24.84 0.41
N PRO A 327 -2.52 -25.57 1.49
CA PRO A 327 -2.92 -24.97 2.76
C PRO A 327 -1.86 -24.00 3.26
N LEU A 328 -2.30 -22.86 3.80
CA LEU A 328 -1.39 -21.86 4.37
C LEU A 328 -0.52 -22.46 5.48
N SER A 329 -1.06 -23.38 6.27
CA SER A 329 -0.34 -24.09 7.32
C SER A 329 0.90 -24.81 6.78
N GLU A 330 0.76 -25.57 5.70
CA GLU A 330 1.89 -26.30 5.10
C GLU A 330 2.93 -25.34 4.53
N VAL A 331 2.50 -24.27 3.86
CA VAL A 331 3.41 -23.23 3.35
C VAL A 331 4.21 -22.61 4.51
N ILE A 332 3.55 -22.25 5.62
CA ILE A 332 4.22 -21.68 6.78
C ILE A 332 5.20 -22.67 7.40
N LYS A 333 4.80 -23.93 7.60
CA LYS A 333 5.64 -24.99 8.15
C LYS A 333 6.94 -25.16 7.36
N VAL A 334 6.86 -25.15 6.04
CA VAL A 334 8.02 -25.32 5.15
C VAL A 334 8.92 -24.07 5.11
N VAL A 335 8.36 -22.86 5.21
CA VAL A 335 9.15 -21.61 5.28
C VAL A 335 9.65 -21.31 6.70
N THR A 336 9.23 -22.08 7.71
CA THR A 336 9.59 -21.80 9.11
C THR A 336 11.09 -21.92 9.34
N HIS A 337 11.65 -20.86 9.89
CA HIS A 337 13.04 -20.78 10.31
C HIS A 337 13.11 -19.91 11.59
N PRO A 338 13.99 -20.21 12.57
CA PRO A 338 14.07 -19.46 13.82
C PRO A 338 14.13 -17.93 13.65
N SER A 339 14.86 -17.44 12.64
CA SER A 339 14.97 -16.00 12.36
C SER A 339 13.72 -15.35 11.74
N LEU A 340 12.74 -16.15 11.31
CA LEU A 340 11.52 -15.70 10.63
C LEU A 340 10.27 -15.88 11.50
N VAL A 341 10.41 -16.50 12.67
CA VAL A 341 9.30 -16.91 13.54
C VAL A 341 8.39 -15.74 13.91
N ASP A 342 8.94 -14.57 14.26
CA ASP A 342 8.11 -13.42 14.66
C ASP A 342 7.28 -12.86 13.49
N ALA A 343 7.84 -12.85 12.28
CA ALA A 343 7.12 -12.44 11.08
C ALA A 343 6.01 -13.44 10.74
N LEU A 344 6.30 -14.74 10.77
CA LEU A 344 5.31 -15.79 10.51
C LEU A 344 4.19 -15.77 11.55
N ARG A 345 4.50 -15.62 12.85
CA ARG A 345 3.51 -15.46 13.93
C ARG A 345 2.58 -14.27 13.71
N THR A 346 3.13 -13.14 13.27
CA THR A 346 2.34 -11.94 12.98
C THR A 346 1.38 -12.16 11.81
N ILE A 347 1.82 -12.88 10.77
CA ILE A 347 0.95 -13.29 9.65
C ILE A 347 -0.17 -14.20 10.14
N VAL A 348 0.14 -15.23 10.94
CA VAL A 348 -0.86 -16.15 11.50
C VAL A 348 -1.89 -15.37 12.31
N HIS A 349 -1.44 -14.48 13.18
CA HIS A 349 -2.32 -13.61 13.96
C HIS A 349 -3.27 -12.81 13.07
N ILE A 350 -2.77 -12.19 11.99
CA ILE A 350 -3.59 -11.44 11.04
C ILE A 350 -4.67 -12.35 10.43
N VAL A 351 -4.30 -13.53 9.96
CA VAL A 351 -5.23 -14.46 9.29
C VAL A 351 -6.33 -14.90 10.25
N LEU A 352 -5.97 -15.37 11.45
CA LEU A 352 -6.94 -15.85 12.44
C LEU A 352 -7.86 -14.73 12.93
N LYS A 353 -7.32 -13.51 13.09
CA LYS A 353 -8.06 -12.39 13.67
C LYS A 353 -8.94 -11.65 12.67
N TYR A 354 -8.47 -11.47 11.44
CA TYR A 354 -9.10 -10.55 10.48
C TYR A 354 -9.69 -11.22 9.26
N GLU A 355 -9.21 -12.39 8.87
CA GLU A 355 -9.62 -13.04 7.62
C GLU A 355 -10.48 -14.27 7.84
N LEU A 356 -10.19 -15.03 8.90
CA LEU A 356 -10.84 -16.30 9.22
C LEU A 356 -11.31 -16.31 10.67
N PRO A 357 -12.34 -15.52 11.01
CA PRO A 357 -12.93 -15.54 12.34
C PRO A 357 -13.49 -16.94 12.68
N GLN A 358 -13.10 -17.47 13.84
CA GLN A 358 -13.45 -18.83 14.25
C GLN A 358 -14.76 -18.92 15.03
N THR A 359 -15.12 -17.84 15.73
CA THR A 359 -16.36 -17.73 16.51
C THR A 359 -17.24 -16.59 16.01
N ASP A 360 -18.49 -16.53 16.45
CA ASP A 360 -19.37 -15.39 16.14
C ASP A 360 -18.84 -14.09 16.75
N ALA A 361 -18.21 -14.17 17.94
CA ALA A 361 -17.52 -13.04 18.54
C ALA A 361 -16.31 -12.57 17.71
N ASP A 362 -15.56 -13.50 17.11
CA ASP A 362 -14.47 -13.14 16.19
C ASP A 362 -14.99 -12.56 14.89
N ARG A 363 -16.15 -13.04 14.40
CA ARG A 363 -16.81 -12.47 13.20
C ARG A 363 -17.19 -11.03 13.43
N GLU A 364 -17.83 -10.74 14.57
CA GLU A 364 -18.17 -9.38 14.97
C GLU A 364 -16.92 -8.49 15.07
N ARG A 365 -15.85 -8.98 15.70
CA ARG A 365 -14.58 -8.27 15.79
C ARG A 365 -13.95 -8.00 14.41
N ALA A 366 -13.94 -8.98 13.51
CA ALA A 366 -13.40 -8.85 12.17
C ALA A 366 -14.20 -7.84 11.32
N MET A 367 -15.53 -7.80 11.49
CA MET A 367 -16.39 -6.80 10.84
C MET A 367 -16.07 -5.37 11.30
N GLY A 368 -15.69 -5.20 12.57
CA GLY A 368 -15.22 -3.93 13.14
C GLY A 368 -13.75 -3.61 12.84
N ALA A 369 -13.04 -4.42 12.06
CA ALA A 369 -11.61 -4.23 11.81
C ALA A 369 -11.23 -4.37 10.32
N ARG A 370 -12.16 -4.11 9.40
CA ARG A 370 -11.98 -4.30 7.94
C ARG A 370 -10.86 -3.45 7.34
N THR A 371 -10.37 -2.47 8.09
CA THR A 371 -9.30 -1.56 7.66
C THR A 371 -7.89 -1.92 8.13
N TRP A 372 -7.70 -3.05 8.79
CA TRP A 372 -6.40 -3.52 9.28
C TRP A 372 -5.28 -3.48 8.22
N LYS A 373 -5.63 -3.74 6.95
CA LYS A 373 -4.68 -3.69 5.81
C LYS A 373 -4.06 -2.30 5.57
N TYR A 374 -4.63 -1.24 6.13
CA TYR A 374 -4.12 0.13 6.04
C TYR A 374 -3.44 0.60 7.32
N ALA A 375 -3.46 -0.21 8.39
CA ALA A 375 -3.05 0.20 9.72
C ALA A 375 -1.68 0.88 9.77
N ARG A 376 -0.73 0.32 9.01
CA ARG A 376 0.65 0.81 8.93
C ARG A 376 0.82 2.21 8.33
N ILE A 377 -0.18 2.68 7.58
CA ILE A 377 -0.19 4.07 7.12
C ILE A 377 -0.23 4.97 8.34
N PHE A 378 -1.12 4.70 9.30
CA PHE A 378 -1.38 5.56 10.44
C PHE A 378 -0.45 5.28 11.62
N ASP A 379 -0.13 4.00 11.85
CA ASP A 379 0.74 3.54 12.93
C ASP A 379 1.85 2.64 12.39
N SER A 380 3.07 3.19 12.27
CA SER A 380 4.22 2.45 11.72
C SER A 380 4.66 1.26 12.58
N ALA A 381 4.29 1.25 13.87
CA ALA A 381 4.60 0.15 14.78
C ALA A 381 3.65 -1.05 14.60
N GLN A 382 2.46 -0.81 14.04
CA GLN A 382 1.51 -1.89 13.78
C GLN A 382 2.12 -2.95 12.84
N PHE A 383 2.04 -4.22 13.22
CA PHE A 383 2.59 -5.33 12.43
C PHE A 383 4.07 -5.14 12.05
N ALA A 384 4.88 -4.56 12.97
CA ALA A 384 6.28 -4.24 12.70
C ALA A 384 7.11 -5.45 12.25
N ALA A 385 6.84 -6.66 12.77
CA ALA A 385 7.60 -7.86 12.44
C ALA A 385 7.51 -8.27 10.96
N ILE A 386 6.42 -7.91 10.26
CA ILE A 386 6.24 -8.20 8.82
C ILE A 386 6.53 -6.99 7.94
N GLN A 387 7.05 -5.91 8.51
CA GLN A 387 7.55 -4.80 7.74
C GLN A 387 8.74 -5.26 6.91
N THR A 388 8.77 -4.94 5.61
CA THR A 388 9.83 -5.39 4.69
C THR A 388 11.25 -5.24 5.25
N LYS A 389 11.58 -4.08 5.86
CA LYS A 389 12.90 -3.82 6.46
C LYS A 389 13.25 -4.69 7.68
N ASN A 390 12.24 -5.26 8.35
CA ASN A 390 12.41 -6.09 9.55
C ASN A 390 12.36 -7.60 9.21
N CYS A 391 11.89 -7.97 8.03
CA CYS A 391 11.78 -9.36 7.58
C CYS A 391 12.29 -9.56 6.14
N GLU A 392 13.37 -8.86 5.77
CA GLU A 392 13.91 -8.80 4.40
C GLU A 392 14.13 -10.20 3.80
N MET A 393 14.66 -11.13 4.59
CA MET A 393 14.90 -12.51 4.19
C MET A 393 13.61 -13.26 3.81
N LEU A 394 12.55 -13.14 4.62
CA LEU A 394 11.26 -13.76 4.33
C LEU A 394 10.69 -13.20 3.02
N VAL A 395 10.76 -11.88 2.84
CA VAL A 395 10.30 -11.23 1.60
C VAL A 395 11.11 -11.71 0.39
N ALA A 396 12.44 -11.79 0.51
CA ALA A 396 13.32 -12.24 -0.57
C ALA A 396 13.02 -13.69 -1.00
N VAL A 397 12.85 -14.60 -0.03
CA VAL A 397 12.48 -16.00 -0.28
C VAL A 397 11.13 -16.07 -0.99
N LEU A 398 10.09 -15.45 -0.42
CA LEU A 398 8.74 -15.52 -0.97
C LEU A 398 8.63 -14.86 -2.34
N ALA A 399 9.33 -13.74 -2.57
CA ALA A 399 9.35 -13.07 -3.86
C ALA A 399 10.03 -13.93 -4.94
N THR A 400 11.11 -14.65 -4.58
CA THR A 400 11.80 -15.57 -5.50
C THR A 400 10.90 -16.77 -5.85
N ILE A 401 10.21 -17.33 -4.86
CA ILE A 401 9.23 -18.41 -5.07
C ILE A 401 8.11 -17.93 -5.99
N ALA A 402 7.51 -16.78 -5.68
CA ALA A 402 6.43 -16.21 -6.48
C ALA A 402 6.86 -16.04 -7.94
N GLN A 403 8.02 -15.42 -8.18
CA GLN A 403 8.56 -15.19 -9.51
C GLN A 403 8.74 -16.50 -10.30
N LYS A 404 9.22 -17.57 -9.66
CA LYS A 404 9.37 -18.89 -10.29
C LYS A 404 8.04 -19.59 -10.58
N LEU A 405 7.01 -19.32 -9.80
CA LEU A 405 5.64 -19.78 -10.05
C LEU A 405 4.93 -18.99 -11.16
N GLY A 406 5.60 -17.99 -11.75
CA GLY A 406 5.02 -17.12 -12.77
C GLY A 406 4.11 -16.02 -12.19
N GLY A 407 4.08 -15.87 -10.86
CA GLY A 407 3.37 -14.79 -10.19
C GLY A 407 4.30 -13.70 -9.68
N GLY A 408 3.73 -12.52 -9.44
CA GLY A 408 4.48 -11.37 -8.95
C GLY A 408 5.32 -10.68 -10.02
N GLY A 409 5.51 -9.38 -9.83
CA GLY A 409 6.49 -8.62 -10.61
C GLY A 409 7.92 -9.05 -10.26
N ASP A 410 8.89 -8.51 -10.98
CA ASP A 410 10.31 -8.70 -10.72
C ASP A 410 10.66 -8.41 -9.23
N ALA A 411 11.08 -9.46 -8.51
CA ALA A 411 11.39 -9.41 -7.07
C ALA A 411 12.45 -8.36 -6.72
N THR A 412 13.35 -8.05 -7.67
CA THR A 412 14.41 -7.04 -7.49
C THR A 412 13.87 -5.61 -7.43
N LYS A 413 12.61 -5.40 -7.83
CA LYS A 413 11.94 -4.08 -7.79
C LYS A 413 11.29 -3.79 -6.44
N ILE A 414 11.30 -4.73 -5.49
CA ILE A 414 10.85 -4.47 -4.13
C ILE A 414 11.94 -3.65 -3.41
N HIS A 415 11.64 -2.38 -3.16
CA HIS A 415 12.55 -1.49 -2.45
C HIS A 415 12.80 -2.03 -1.03
N GLY A 416 14.07 -2.17 -0.65
CA GLY A 416 14.50 -2.75 0.63
C GLY A 416 15.09 -4.16 0.55
N ILE A 417 14.90 -4.90 -0.55
CA ILE A 417 15.50 -6.25 -0.71
C ILE A 417 16.37 -6.42 -1.95
N SER A 418 16.49 -5.39 -2.80
CA SER A 418 17.26 -5.46 -4.04
C SER A 418 18.72 -5.86 -3.80
N GLY A 419 19.37 -5.25 -2.80
CA GLY A 419 20.74 -5.60 -2.38
C GLY A 419 20.87 -7.02 -1.82
N TYR A 420 19.80 -7.52 -1.18
CA TYR A 420 19.73 -8.87 -0.63
C TYR A 420 19.70 -9.93 -1.74
N LEU A 421 18.86 -9.70 -2.75
CA LEU A 421 18.71 -10.58 -3.90
C LEU A 421 19.93 -10.55 -4.81
N THR A 422 20.58 -9.39 -5.03
CA THR A 422 21.78 -9.31 -5.89
C THR A 422 22.98 -10.04 -5.31
N THR A 423 23.09 -10.12 -3.99
CA THR A 423 24.29 -10.68 -3.33
C THR A 423 24.27 -12.20 -3.24
N ARG A 424 23.08 -12.83 -3.17
CA ARG A 424 22.93 -14.29 -2.92
C ARG A 424 21.81 -14.91 -3.73
N ARG A 425 21.67 -14.46 -4.97
CA ARG A 425 20.59 -14.86 -5.89
C ARG A 425 20.49 -16.37 -6.06
N ASP A 426 21.64 -17.02 -6.24
CA ASP A 426 21.80 -18.47 -6.41
C ASP A 426 21.23 -19.27 -5.22
N VAL A 427 21.48 -18.81 -4.00
CA VAL A 427 20.96 -19.45 -2.77
C VAL A 427 19.44 -19.37 -2.73
N TYR A 428 18.86 -18.18 -3.00
CA TYR A 428 17.42 -18.00 -2.99
C TYR A 428 16.73 -18.76 -4.12
N GLU A 429 17.31 -18.78 -5.33
CA GLU A 429 16.77 -19.52 -6.47
C GLU A 429 16.78 -21.03 -6.21
N LYS A 430 17.89 -21.60 -5.74
CA LYS A 430 17.99 -23.02 -5.41
C LYS A 430 16.98 -23.43 -4.35
N ARG A 431 16.76 -22.59 -3.34
CA ARG A 431 15.78 -22.88 -2.27
C ARG A 431 14.35 -22.77 -2.74
N ALA A 432 14.05 -21.78 -3.57
CA ALA A 432 12.76 -21.70 -4.21
C ALA A 432 12.47 -22.95 -5.06
N ASP A 433 13.48 -23.53 -5.75
CA ASP A 433 13.32 -24.78 -6.50
C ASP A 433 13.02 -26.00 -5.61
N VAL A 434 13.71 -26.13 -4.47
CA VAL A 434 13.43 -27.19 -3.48
C VAL A 434 12.03 -27.03 -2.90
N PHE A 435 11.67 -25.79 -2.53
CA PHE A 435 10.35 -25.45 -2.00
C PHE A 435 9.24 -25.82 -2.99
N ILE A 436 9.36 -25.38 -4.24
CA ILE A 436 8.36 -25.66 -5.28
C ILE A 436 8.29 -27.17 -5.57
N SER A 437 9.44 -27.86 -5.60
CA SER A 437 9.48 -29.32 -5.80
C SER A 437 8.73 -30.07 -4.70
N TYR A 438 8.88 -29.66 -3.43
CA TYR A 438 8.18 -30.26 -2.28
C TYR A 438 6.65 -30.15 -2.41
N PHE A 439 6.13 -29.00 -2.84
CA PHE A 439 4.69 -28.86 -3.03
C PHE A 439 4.18 -29.58 -4.29
N LYS A 440 4.99 -29.67 -5.34
CA LYS A 440 4.66 -30.42 -6.57
C LYS A 440 4.65 -31.93 -6.38
N SER A 441 5.41 -32.48 -5.43
CA SER A 441 5.39 -33.92 -5.15
C SER A 441 4.11 -34.38 -4.44
N GLY A 442 3.30 -33.45 -3.91
CA GLY A 442 2.05 -33.78 -3.20
C GLY A 442 2.25 -34.54 -1.89
N THR A 443 3.46 -34.50 -1.33
CA THR A 443 3.87 -35.25 -0.14
C THR A 443 3.67 -34.46 1.17
N TRP A 444 2.67 -33.58 1.21
CA TRP A 444 2.38 -32.68 2.34
C TRP A 444 1.04 -33.01 2.99
#